data_AF-C7GIE2-F1
#
_entry.id   AF-C7GIE2-F1
#
_cell.length_a   1.000
_cell.length_b   1.000
_cell.length_c   1.000
_cell.angle_alpha   90.00
_cell.angle_beta   90.00
_cell.angle_gamma   90.00
#
_symmetry.space_group_name_H-M   'P 1'
#
loop_
_entity.id
_entity.type
_entity.pdbx_description
1 polymer ?
#
loop_
_entity_poly.entity_id
_entity_poly.type
_entity_poly.pdbx_seq_one_letter_code
_entity_poly.pdbx_strand_id
1 'polypeptide(L)'
;GEQVEVAFDIDKTAAGGNRYGFAPATGNLMYCMPQKGTKTSLYIENGDEAQGIATGCIRTNGSTCEGTGSPEKKSFRSEHGKGMDLYPQSMGL
;
A
#
# COMPACT_ATOMS: atom_id res chain seq x y z
N GLY A 1 17.88 2.91 -2.78
CA GLY A 1 16.62 2.86 -2.03
C GLY A 1 16.02 1.48 -2.16
N GLU A 2 15.02 1.14 -1.36
CA GLU A 2 14.30 -0.12 -1.48
C GLU A 2 13.42 -0.11 -2.74
N GLN A 3 13.31 -1.27 -3.39
CA GLN A 3 12.58 -1.43 -4.64
C GLN A 3 11.50 -2.50 -4.50
N VAL A 4 10.42 -2.32 -5.24
CA VAL A 4 9.35 -3.30 -5.42
C VAL A 4 9.28 -3.73 -6.88
N GLU A 5 8.96 -5.00 -7.09
CA GLU A 5 8.62 -5.50 -8.42
C GLU A 5 7.12 -5.32 -8.65
N VAL A 6 6.77 -4.61 -9.72
CA VAL A 6 5.38 -4.27 -10.07
C VAL A 6 5.05 -4.92 -11.40
N ALA A 7 4.11 -5.86 -11.35
CA ALA A 7 3.50 -6.44 -12.55
C ALA A 7 2.29 -5.58 -12.98
N PHE A 8 2.14 -5.39 -14.29
CA PHE A 8 1.05 -4.60 -14.85
C PHE A 8 -0.04 -5.51 -15.43
N ASP A 9 -1.28 -5.36 -14.95
CA ASP A 9 -2.41 -6.13 -15.46
C ASP A 9 -2.67 -5.93 -16.97
N ILE A 10 -2.21 -4.81 -17.54
CA ILE A 10 -2.29 -4.51 -18.97
C ILE A 10 -1.35 -5.39 -19.80
N ASP A 11 -0.24 -5.86 -19.22
CA ASP A 11 0.71 -6.75 -19.87
C ASP A 11 0.41 -8.20 -19.47
N LYS A 12 -0.47 -8.82 -20.26
CA LYS A 12 -0.93 -10.19 -20.03
C LYS A 12 0.11 -11.26 -20.35
N THR A 13 1.19 -10.88 -21.02
CA THR A 13 2.22 -11.81 -21.52
C THR A 13 3.52 -11.76 -20.71
N ALA A 14 3.68 -10.75 -19.86
CA ALA A 14 4.86 -10.62 -19.03
C ALA A 14 5.05 -11.80 -18.06
N ALA A 15 6.28 -12.31 -17.99
CA ALA A 15 6.68 -13.36 -17.05
C ALA A 15 7.03 -12.82 -15.65
N GLY A 16 6.98 -11.49 -15.44
CA GLY A 16 7.39 -10.80 -14.22
C GLY A 16 7.06 -9.32 -14.26
N GLY A 17 7.49 -8.58 -13.23
CA GLY A 17 7.29 -7.14 -13.14
C GLY A 17 8.55 -6.31 -13.37
N ASN A 18 8.36 -5.00 -13.50
CA ASN A 18 9.43 -4.01 -13.53
C ASN A 18 9.76 -3.54 -12.11
N ARG A 19 11.03 -3.16 -11.87
CA ARG A 19 11.48 -2.71 -10.55
C ARG A 19 11.38 -1.19 -10.44
N TYR A 20 10.70 -0.74 -9.41
CA TYR A 20 10.54 0.68 -9.10
C TYR A 20 10.97 0.98 -7.67
N GLY A 21 11.47 2.19 -7.43
CA GLY A 21 11.71 2.65 -6.07
C GLY A 21 10.40 2.71 -5.28
N PHE A 22 10.45 2.43 -3.98
CA PHE A 22 9.29 2.60 -3.10
C PHE A 22 9.47 3.79 -2.17
N ALA A 23 8.51 4.71 -2.19
CA ALA A 23 8.51 5.90 -1.35
C ALA A 23 7.08 6.18 -0.86
N PRO A 24 6.69 5.71 0.34
CA PRO A 24 5.36 5.96 0.86
C PRO A 24 5.17 7.45 1.20
N ALA A 25 3.95 7.95 1.08
CA ALA A 25 3.61 9.35 1.41
C ALA A 25 3.97 9.76 2.85
N THR A 26 4.13 8.79 3.74
CA THR A 26 4.53 8.96 5.15
C THR A 26 6.04 9.08 5.36
N GLY A 27 6.84 9.00 4.29
CA GLY A 27 8.30 8.98 4.38
C GLY A 27 8.78 7.81 5.25
N ASN A 28 9.65 8.11 6.22
CA ASN A 28 10.17 7.11 7.16
C ASN A 28 9.30 6.90 8.42
N LEU A 29 8.31 7.76 8.68
CA LEU A 29 7.53 7.72 9.95
C LEU A 29 6.66 6.47 10.06
N MET A 30 6.06 6.04 8.94
CA MET A 30 5.19 4.87 8.86
C MET A 30 5.59 4.05 7.63
N TYR A 31 6.83 3.57 7.64
CA TYR A 31 7.35 2.76 6.54
C TYR A 31 6.83 1.33 6.64
N CYS A 32 6.15 0.85 5.59
CA CYS A 32 5.67 -0.52 5.48
C CYS A 32 5.93 -1.00 4.05
N MET A 33 6.79 -2.01 3.91
CA MET A 33 7.02 -2.63 2.61
C MET A 33 5.74 -3.33 2.13
N PRO A 34 5.29 -3.10 0.89
CA PRO A 34 4.11 -3.78 0.35
C PRO A 34 4.30 -5.30 0.34
N GLN A 35 3.24 -6.03 0.66
CA GLN A 35 3.24 -7.48 0.52
C GLN A 35 3.07 -7.90 -0.94
N LYS A 36 3.63 -9.05 -1.30
CA LYS A 36 3.41 -9.66 -2.61
C LYS A 36 1.90 -9.81 -2.88
N GLY A 37 1.46 -9.36 -4.05
CA GLY A 37 0.05 -9.37 -4.46
C GLY A 37 -0.73 -8.11 -4.08
N THR A 38 -0.13 -7.18 -3.33
CA THR A 38 -0.76 -5.88 -3.05
C THR A 38 -0.75 -5.01 -4.30
N LYS A 39 -1.89 -4.40 -4.65
CA LYS A 39 -1.93 -3.38 -5.71
C LYS A 39 -1.29 -2.09 -5.21
N THR A 40 -0.49 -1.44 -6.05
CA THR A 40 0.24 -0.21 -5.70
C THR A 40 -0.10 0.93 -6.67
N SER A 41 0.05 2.16 -6.20
CA SER A 41 0.02 3.35 -7.04
C SER A 41 1.42 3.63 -7.57
N LEU A 42 1.59 3.66 -8.89
CA LEU A 42 2.83 4.00 -9.56
C LEU A 42 2.76 5.43 -10.10
N TYR A 43 3.75 6.25 -9.73
CA TYR A 43 3.95 7.59 -10.26
C TYR A 43 5.11 7.56 -11.25
N ILE A 44 4.90 8.06 -12.46
CA ILE A 44 5.92 8.18 -13.51
C ILE A 44 6.12 9.66 -13.79
N GLU A 45 7.30 10.19 -13.47
CA GLU A 45 7.63 11.58 -13.71
C GLU A 45 8.08 11.79 -15.15
N ASN A 46 7.55 12.82 -15.82
CA ASN A 46 7.96 13.24 -17.17
C ASN A 46 7.92 12.14 -18.26
N GLY A 47 7.19 11.04 -18.03
CA GLY A 47 7.05 9.94 -18.98
C GLY A 47 8.26 8.99 -19.06
N ASP A 48 9.30 9.17 -18.23
CA ASP A 48 10.39 8.19 -18.13
C ASP A 48 9.98 7.07 -17.18
N GLU A 49 9.53 5.94 -17.74
CA GLU A 49 9.11 4.78 -16.95
C GLU A 49 10.22 4.29 -16.02
N ALA A 50 11.49 4.37 -16.41
CA ALA A 50 12.61 3.92 -15.58
C ALA A 50 12.77 4.71 -14.28
N GLN A 51 12.19 5.92 -14.20
CA GLN A 51 12.15 6.77 -13.01
C GLN A 51 10.87 6.59 -12.18
N GLY A 52 10.05 5.59 -12.50
CA GLY A 52 8.81 5.32 -11.78
C GLY A 52 9.03 5.06 -10.28
N ILE A 53 8.09 5.56 -9.47
CA ILE A 53 8.10 5.41 -8.01
C ILE A 53 6.75 4.83 -7.55
N ALA A 54 6.80 3.72 -6.82
CA ALA A 54 5.66 3.17 -6.10
C ALA A 54 5.43 3.98 -4.81
N THR A 55 4.22 4.56 -4.65
CA THR A 55 3.95 5.57 -3.61
C THR A 55 3.05 5.11 -2.46
N GLY A 56 2.43 3.93 -2.59
CA GLY A 56 1.53 3.40 -1.56
C GLY A 56 0.78 2.15 -2.01
N CYS A 57 -0.10 1.65 -1.14
CA CYS A 57 -0.89 0.46 -1.39
C CYS A 57 -2.36 0.81 -1.61
N ILE A 58 -2.98 0.20 -2.62
CA ILE A 58 -4.41 0.31 -2.90
C ILE A 58 -5.12 -0.81 -2.13
N ARG A 59 -6.05 -0.42 -1.27
CA ARG A 59 -6.91 -1.35 -0.53
C ARG A 59 -7.91 -2.02 -1.48
N THR A 60 -7.99 -3.34 -1.43
CA THR A 60 -8.96 -4.13 -2.22
C THR A 60 -9.96 -4.91 -1.37
N ASN A 61 -9.73 -5.02 -0.06
CA ASN A 61 -10.56 -5.78 0.89
C ASN A 61 -11.47 -4.89 1.76
N GLY A 62 -11.80 -3.67 1.31
CA GLY A 62 -12.57 -2.71 2.12
C GLY A 62 -13.97 -3.22 2.51
N SER A 63 -14.59 -4.06 1.67
CA SER A 63 -15.90 -4.66 1.94
C SER A 63 -15.87 -5.83 2.93
N THR A 64 -14.71 -6.46 3.16
CA THR A 64 -14.57 -7.63 4.02
C THR A 64 -13.72 -7.37 5.26
N CYS A 65 -12.98 -6.26 5.31
CA CYS A 65 -12.14 -5.88 6.45
C CYS A 65 -12.95 -5.10 7.49
N GLU A 66 -13.35 -5.78 8.57
CA GLU A 66 -14.16 -5.21 9.67
C GLU A 66 -13.61 -3.90 10.24
N GLY A 67 -12.28 -3.82 10.40
CA GLY A 67 -11.59 -2.64 10.95
C GLY A 67 -11.65 -1.40 10.06
N THR A 68 -12.13 -1.53 8.83
CA THR A 68 -12.25 -0.44 7.86
C THR A 68 -13.65 -0.31 7.25
N GLY A 69 -14.62 -1.09 7.75
CA GLY A 69 -16.02 -1.06 7.28
C GLY A 69 -16.80 0.19 7.69
N SER A 70 -16.23 1.06 8.54
CA SER A 70 -16.80 2.35 8.91
C SER A 70 -15.74 3.44 8.84
N PRO A 71 -16.04 4.65 8.30
CA PRO A 71 -15.12 5.79 8.33
C PRO A 71 -14.71 6.23 9.74
N GLU A 72 -15.52 5.91 10.75
CA GLU A 72 -15.23 6.25 12.15
C GLU A 72 -14.19 5.30 12.76
N LYS A 73 -13.98 4.13 12.17
CA LYS A 73 -13.01 3.15 12.64
C LYS A 73 -11.68 3.33 11.90
N LYS A 74 -10.65 3.71 12.66
CA LYS A 74 -9.27 3.74 12.15
C LYS A 74 -8.51 2.57 12.75
N SER A 75 -7.96 1.72 11.89
CA SER A 75 -7.17 0.56 12.32
C SER A 75 -5.92 0.45 11.46
N PHE A 76 -4.81 0.07 12.11
CA PHE A 76 -3.54 -0.27 11.47
C PHE A 76 -3.11 -1.65 11.95
N ARG A 77 -2.99 -2.61 11.02
CA ARG A 77 -2.79 -4.04 11.34
C ARG A 77 -1.69 -4.64 10.48
N SER A 78 -0.92 -5.57 11.05
CA SER A 78 -0.01 -6.45 10.32
C SER A 78 -0.68 -7.77 9.95
N GLU A 79 -0.07 -8.51 9.04
CA GLU A 79 -0.51 -9.86 8.64
C GLU A 79 -0.55 -10.88 9.79
N HIS A 80 0.21 -10.63 10.86
CA HIS A 80 0.27 -11.50 12.03
C HIS A 80 -0.80 -11.17 13.08
N GLY A 81 -1.80 -10.37 12.72
CA GLY A 81 -2.92 -10.00 13.59
C GLY A 81 -2.58 -8.97 14.68
N LYS A 82 -1.37 -8.42 14.68
CA LYS A 82 -0.98 -7.33 15.59
C LYS A 82 -1.40 -5.98 15.02
N GLY A 83 -1.68 -5.01 15.87
CA GLY A 83 -1.98 -3.66 15.40
C GLY A 83 -2.57 -2.74 16.45
N MET A 84 -3.05 -1.60 15.97
CA MET A 84 -3.57 -0.49 16.74
C MET A 84 -4.94 -0.08 16.19
N ASP A 85 -5.92 0.06 17.09
CA ASP A 85 -7.25 0.56 16.78
C ASP A 85 -7.45 1.91 17.47
N LEU A 86 -7.99 2.87 16.71
CA LEU A 86 -8.31 4.22 17.14
C LEU A 86 -9.82 4.40 16.91
N TYR A 87 -10.61 3.87 17.84
CA TYR A 87 -12.08 3.90 17.77
C TYR A 87 -12.65 4.97 18.69
N PRO A 88 -13.70 5.70 18.28
CA PRO A 88 -14.27 6.79 19.08
C PRO A 88 -14.65 6.38 20.50
N GLN A 89 -15.13 5.15 20.71
CA GLN A 89 -15.56 4.64 22.02
C GLN A 89 -14.40 4.33 22.97
N SER A 90 -13.19 4.16 22.43
CA SER A 90 -11.99 3.81 23.19
C SER A 90 -11.00 4.97 23.29
N MET A 91 -11.26 6.06 22.58
CA MET A 91 -10.50 7.29 22.63
C MET A 91 -11.21 8.26 23.58
N GLY A 92 -10.47 8.83 24.54
CA GLY A 92 -11.03 9.73 25.56
C GLY A 92 -11.39 11.12 25.03
N LEU A 93 -12.03 11.91 25.89
CA LEU A 93 -12.10 13.37 25.78
C LEU A 93 -10.79 14.01 26.25
#